data_AF-A0A0D9NR44-F1
#
_entry.id   AF-A0A0D9NR44-F1
#
_cell.length_a   1.000
_cell.length_b   1.000
_cell.length_c   1.000
_cell.angle_alpha   90.00
_cell.angle_beta   90.00
_cell.angle_gamma   90.00
#
_symmetry.space_group_name_H-M   'P 1'
#
loop_
_entity.id
_entity.type
_entity.pdbx_description
1 polymer ?
#
loop_
_entity_poly.entity_id
_entity_poly.type
_entity_poly.pdbx_seq_one_letter_code
_entity_poly.pdbx_strand_id
1 'polypeptide(L)'
;MSEQEWSADIASRVTEPIAMTGASGTDTPGPWFNGVKHLSRKEPGMIDVSAAKSKKIAIVGADTSGLMTYLVLHQASFTKMTMLEASNRIGGRVHTAYLSGAPFDYS
;
A
#
# COMPACT_ATOMS: atom_id res chain seq x y z
N MET A 1 5.42 26.39 -12.62
CA MET A 1 6.38 25.59 -11.83
C MET A 1 7.48 25.16 -12.78
N SER A 2 8.68 25.71 -12.61
CA SER A 2 9.82 25.43 -13.47
C SER A 2 10.45 24.07 -13.13
N GLU A 3 11.26 23.55 -14.05
CA GLU A 3 11.96 22.27 -13.89
C GLU A 3 12.92 22.27 -12.68
N GLN A 4 13.45 23.46 -12.34
CA GLN A 4 14.27 23.66 -11.15
C GLN A 4 13.44 23.64 -9.86
N GLU A 5 12.24 24.23 -9.86
CA GLU A 5 11.33 24.20 -8.71
C GLU A 5 10.82 22.77 -8.44
N TRP A 6 10.52 22.01 -9.50
CA TRP A 6 10.15 20.59 -9.42
C TRP A 6 11.30 19.72 -8.88
N SER A 7 12.53 19.96 -9.35
CA SER A 7 13.71 19.22 -8.90
C SER A 7 14.05 19.52 -7.44
N ALA A 8 13.90 20.77 -7.00
CA ALA A 8 14.09 21.16 -5.61
C ALA A 8 13.04 20.55 -4.68
N ASP A 9 11.79 20.48 -5.13
CA ASP A 9 10.68 19.82 -4.42
C ASP A 9 10.93 18.31 -4.28
N ILE A 10 11.36 17.62 -5.35
CA ILE A 10 11.75 16.20 -5.28
C ILE A 10 12.97 15.98 -4.38
N ALA A 11 14.00 16.84 -4.45
CA ALA A 11 15.18 16.74 -3.59
C ALA A 11 14.80 16.93 -2.11
N SER A 12 13.85 17.82 -1.80
CA SER A 12 13.33 18.01 -0.45
C SER A 12 12.49 16.84 0.08
N ARG A 13 11.99 15.98 -0.83
CA ARG A 13 11.25 14.75 -0.51
C ARG A 13 12.15 13.54 -0.26
N VAL A 14 13.46 13.66 -0.50
CA VAL A 14 14.43 12.66 -0.04
C VAL A 14 14.58 12.82 1.47
N THR A 15 13.70 12.16 2.21
CA THR A 15 13.76 12.12 3.67
C THR A 15 14.96 11.30 4.09
N GLU A 16 15.87 11.92 4.84
CA GLU A 16 16.83 11.20 5.68
C GLU A 16 16.10 10.03 6.37
N PRO A 17 16.60 8.79 6.27
CA PRO A 17 15.95 7.64 6.88
C PRO A 17 15.84 7.88 8.40
N ILE A 18 14.64 7.63 8.95
CA ILE A 18 14.41 7.77 10.39
C ILE A 18 15.28 6.75 11.11
N ALA A 19 16.28 7.21 11.87
CA ALA A 19 17.20 6.35 12.59
C ALA A 19 16.46 5.53 13.66
N MET A 20 16.51 4.19 13.55
CA MET A 20 16.01 3.28 14.57
C MET A 20 17.04 3.11 15.68
N THR A 21 17.06 4.01 16.66
CA THR A 21 17.91 3.81 17.84
C THR A 21 17.10 3.16 18.95
N GLY A 22 17.31 1.85 19.13
CA GLY A 22 17.01 1.15 20.37
C GLY A 22 18.30 1.07 21.18
N ALA A 23 18.39 1.77 22.31
CA ALA A 23 19.45 1.44 23.27
C ALA A 23 19.27 0.02 23.85
N SER A 24 18.12 -0.64 23.65
CA SER A 24 17.79 -1.91 24.30
C SER A 24 16.78 -2.82 23.56
N GLY A 25 16.50 -2.61 22.27
CA GLY A 25 15.52 -3.43 21.53
C GLY A 25 14.58 -2.62 20.66
N THR A 26 13.95 -3.28 19.69
CA THR A 26 13.08 -2.69 18.67
C THR A 26 11.92 -1.90 19.29
N ASP A 27 11.89 -0.59 19.09
CA ASP A 27 10.68 0.22 19.31
C ASP A 27 9.73 0.00 18.13
N THR A 28 8.98 -1.10 18.19
CA THR A 28 8.03 -1.51 17.14
C THR A 28 6.92 -0.46 16.89
N PRO A 29 6.35 0.22 17.91
CA PRO A 29 5.31 1.24 17.68
C PRO A 29 5.85 2.64 17.32
N GLY A 30 7.05 3.03 17.78
CA GLY A 30 7.58 4.39 17.62
C GLY A 30 7.60 4.93 16.18
N PRO A 31 8.15 4.18 15.21
CA PRO A 31 8.18 4.60 13.80
C PRO A 31 6.78 4.81 13.20
N TRP A 32 5.82 3.95 13.55
CA TRP A 32 4.44 4.06 13.10
C TRP A 32 3.79 5.35 13.60
N PHE A 33 3.85 5.62 14.91
CA PHE A 33 3.23 6.82 15.48
C PHE A 33 3.96 8.11 15.10
N ASN A 34 5.28 8.06 14.92
CA ASN A 34 6.04 9.18 14.36
C ASN A 34 5.61 9.50 12.92
N GLY A 35 5.36 8.46 12.11
CA GLY A 35 4.80 8.61 10.77
C GLY A 35 3.42 9.27 10.78
N VAL A 36 2.51 8.80 11.64
CA VAL A 36 1.17 9.41 11.81
C VAL A 36 1.30 10.88 12.20
N LYS A 37 2.13 11.22 13.19
CA LYS A 37 2.36 12.60 13.65
C LYS A 37 2.96 13.48 12.55
N HIS A 38 3.80 12.93 11.69
CA HIS A 38 4.34 13.63 10.52
C HIS A 38 3.25 13.94 9.49
N LEU A 39 2.33 12.99 9.25
CA LEU A 39 1.23 13.12 8.30
C LEU A 39 0.10 14.02 8.81
N SER A 40 -0.16 14.07 10.12
CA SER A 40 -1.24 14.88 10.72
C SER A 40 -1.12 16.40 10.49
N ARG A 41 -0.02 16.89 9.93
CA ARG A 41 0.23 18.33 9.73
C ARG A 41 0.25 18.76 8.27
N LYS A 42 0.07 17.86 7.31
CA LYS A 42 0.22 18.17 5.88
C LYS A 42 -0.95 17.60 5.09
N GLU A 43 -1.98 18.42 4.90
CA GLU A 43 -2.97 18.15 3.85
C GLU A 43 -2.29 18.35 2.49
N PRO A 44 -2.34 17.35 1.58
CA PRO A 44 -1.77 17.51 0.25
C PRO A 44 -2.51 18.59 -0.54
N GLY A 45 -1.78 19.37 -1.34
CA GLY A 45 -2.39 20.36 -2.22
C GLY A 45 -3.32 19.69 -3.25
N MET A 46 -4.38 20.39 -3.66
CA MET A 46 -5.38 19.86 -4.61
C MET A 46 -4.75 19.37 -5.94
N ILE A 47 -3.70 20.06 -6.41
CA ILE A 47 -2.95 19.67 -7.62
C ILE A 47 -2.23 18.33 -7.41
N ASP A 48 -1.62 18.14 -6.23
CA ASP A 48 -0.92 16.91 -5.87
C ASP A 48 -1.88 15.72 -5.75
N VAL A 49 -3.07 15.95 -5.19
CA VAL A 49 -4.13 14.92 -5.10
C VAL A 49 -4.60 14.50 -6.49
N SER A 50 -4.85 15.44 -7.39
CA SER A 50 -5.27 15.14 -8.77
C SER A 50 -4.18 14.38 -9.52
N ALA A 51 -2.94 14.83 -9.42
CA ALA A 51 -1.80 14.16 -10.03
C ALA A 51 -1.61 12.74 -9.50
N ALA A 52 -1.74 12.53 -8.18
CA ALA A 52 -1.66 11.21 -7.56
C ALA A 52 -2.79 10.28 -8.03
N LYS A 53 -4.04 10.73 -8.02
CA LYS A 53 -5.20 9.93 -8.46
C LYS A 53 -5.17 9.59 -9.96
N SER A 54 -4.45 10.37 -10.76
CA SER A 54 -4.29 10.12 -12.19
C SER A 54 -3.32 8.98 -12.53
N LYS A 55 -2.51 8.52 -11.56
CA LYS A 55 -1.49 7.48 -11.75
C LYS A 55 -2.14 6.12 -12.01
N LYS A 56 -1.47 5.31 -12.82
CA LYS A 56 -1.83 3.90 -13.04
C LYS A 56 -1.10 3.05 -11.99
N ILE A 57 -1.84 2.20 -11.29
CA ILE A 57 -1.31 1.37 -10.21
C ILE A 57 -1.51 -0.09 -10.60
N ALA A 58 -0.42 -0.86 -10.60
CA ALA A 58 -0.47 -2.31 -10.74
C ALA A 58 -0.30 -2.95 -9.35
N ILE A 59 -1.23 -3.81 -8.96
CA ILE A 59 -1.17 -4.61 -7.73
C ILE A 59 -0.84 -6.04 -8.15
N VAL A 60 0.26 -6.58 -7.66
CA VAL A 60 0.69 -7.95 -7.94
C VAL A 60 0.33 -8.83 -6.75
N GLY A 61 -0.48 -9.85 -6.99
CA GLY A 61 -1.09 -10.70 -5.98
C GLY A 61 -2.53 -10.26 -5.64
N ALA A 62 -3.48 -11.18 -5.79
CA ALA A 62 -4.87 -11.04 -5.35
C ALA A 62 -5.12 -11.85 -4.08
N ASP A 63 -4.20 -11.77 -3.13
CA ASP A 63 -4.34 -12.32 -1.78
C ASP A 63 -5.04 -11.33 -0.83
N THR A 64 -5.08 -11.63 0.46
CA THR A 64 -5.68 -10.73 1.45
C THR A 64 -5.04 -9.36 1.50
N SER A 65 -3.72 -9.25 1.27
CA SER A 65 -3.01 -7.98 1.26
C SER A 65 -3.32 -7.18 -0.01
N GLY A 66 -3.25 -7.80 -1.18
CA GLY A 66 -3.53 -7.15 -2.46
C GLY A 66 -4.99 -6.72 -2.59
N LEU A 67 -5.93 -7.55 -2.13
CA LEU A 67 -7.35 -7.20 -2.08
C LEU A 67 -7.63 -6.02 -1.13
N MET A 68 -6.96 -5.99 0.03
CA MET A 68 -7.09 -4.86 0.96
C MET A 68 -6.50 -3.57 0.39
N THR A 69 -5.33 -3.65 -0.25
CA THR A 69 -4.72 -2.50 -0.94
C THR A 69 -5.66 -1.95 -2.02
N TYR A 70 -6.25 -2.82 -2.83
CA TYR A 70 -7.21 -2.41 -3.85
C TYR A 70 -8.42 -1.72 -3.22
N LEU A 71 -9.00 -2.29 -2.16
CA LEU A 71 -10.16 -1.72 -1.47
C LEU A 71 -9.86 -0.31 -0.94
N VAL A 72 -8.74 -0.13 -0.23
CA VAL A 72 -8.36 1.16 0.36
C VAL A 72 -8.12 2.21 -0.73
N LEU A 73 -7.39 1.87 -1.79
CA LEU A 73 -7.15 2.78 -2.90
C LEU A 73 -8.45 3.14 -3.63
N HIS A 74 -9.32 2.16 -3.85
CA HIS A 74 -10.63 2.38 -4.47
C HIS A 74 -11.50 3.32 -3.62
N GLN A 75 -11.55 3.12 -2.30
CA GLN A 75 -12.26 4.00 -1.37
C GLN A 75 -11.68 5.42 -1.35
N ALA A 76 -10.36 5.55 -1.52
CA ALA A 76 -9.68 6.83 -1.70
C ALA A 76 -9.87 7.45 -3.12
N SER A 77 -10.75 6.87 -3.94
CA SER A 77 -11.08 7.31 -5.31
C SER A 77 -9.95 7.16 -6.34
N PHE A 78 -9.01 6.24 -6.11
CA PHE A 78 -8.12 5.80 -7.19
C PHE A 78 -8.90 4.83 -8.08
N THR A 79 -8.95 5.11 -9.38
CA THR A 79 -9.77 4.33 -10.32
C THR A 79 -8.94 3.61 -11.39
N LYS A 80 -7.69 4.04 -11.61
CA LYS A 80 -6.80 3.48 -12.64
C LYS A 80 -5.92 2.38 -12.06
N MET A 81 -6.56 1.31 -11.61
CA MET A 81 -5.89 0.18 -10.96
C MET A 81 -6.03 -1.08 -11.80
N THR A 82 -5.00 -1.92 -11.76
CA THR A 82 -5.01 -3.25 -12.37
C THR A 82 -4.42 -4.25 -11.39
N MET A 83 -5.09 -5.38 -11.21
CA MET A 83 -4.63 -6.45 -10.34
C MET A 83 -4.16 -7.63 -11.18
N LEU A 84 -2.99 -8.17 -10.85
CA LEU A 84 -2.36 -9.29 -11.53
C LEU A 84 -2.19 -10.43 -10.53
N GLU A 85 -2.83 -11.56 -10.80
CA GLU A 85 -2.75 -12.76 -9.97
C GLU A 85 -2.20 -13.91 -10.81
N ALA A 86 -1.25 -14.66 -10.24
CA ALA A 86 -0.61 -15.77 -10.95
C ALA A 86 -1.52 -17.00 -11.02
N SER A 87 -2.36 -17.20 -10.01
CA SER A 87 -3.31 -18.32 -9.97
C SER A 87 -4.64 -17.99 -10.66
N ASN A 88 -5.46 -19.01 -10.90
CA ASN A 88 -6.80 -18.87 -11.46
C ASN A 88 -7.87 -18.49 -10.42
N ARG A 89 -7.46 -18.05 -9.22
CA ARG A 89 -8.36 -17.72 -8.12
C ARG A 89 -7.78 -16.60 -7.26
N ILE A 90 -8.65 -15.93 -6.52
CA ILE A 90 -8.25 -14.94 -5.51
C ILE A 90 -8.12 -15.58 -4.12
N GLY A 91 -7.58 -14.83 -3.16
CA GLY A 91 -7.48 -15.21 -1.74
C GLY A 91 -6.08 -15.63 -1.28
N GLY A 92 -5.18 -15.93 -2.21
CA GLY A 92 -3.79 -16.28 -1.89
C GLY A 92 -3.71 -17.52 -0.99
N ARG A 93 -3.30 -17.34 0.28
CA ARG A 93 -3.26 -18.44 1.27
C ARG A 93 -4.61 -18.74 1.92
N VAL A 94 -5.60 -17.87 1.76
CA VAL A 94 -6.96 -18.10 2.25
C VAL A 94 -7.76 -18.77 1.15
N HIS A 95 -8.09 -20.05 1.34
CA HIS A 95 -8.84 -20.83 0.37
C HIS A 95 -9.81 -21.77 1.06
N THR A 96 -11.08 -21.73 0.64
CA THR A 96 -12.11 -22.69 1.03
C THR A 96 -12.39 -23.59 -0.17
N ALA A 97 -12.14 -24.88 -0.01
CA ALA A 97 -12.56 -25.90 -0.98
C ALA A 97 -13.91 -26.47 -0.51
N TYR A 98 -14.91 -26.43 -1.39
CA TYR A 98 -16.16 -27.14 -1.16
C TYR A 98 -15.97 -28.56 -1.68
N LEU A 99 -16.07 -29.50 -0.76
CA LEU A 99 -15.84 -30.90 -1.06
C LEU A 99 -17.18 -31.64 -0.99
N SER A 100 -17.44 -32.48 -1.99
CA SER A 100 -18.55 -33.42 -2.00
C SER A 100 -17.97 -34.82 -1.92
N GLY A 101 -18.32 -35.58 -0.88
CA GLY A 101 -17.78 -36.94 -0.66
C GLY A 101 -17.75 -37.31 0.82
N ALA A 102 -17.32 -38.54 1.12
CA ALA A 102 -17.04 -38.96 2.49
C ALA A 102 -15.70 -38.35 2.96
N PRO A 103 -15.46 -38.20 4.28
CA PRO A 103 -14.25 -37.55 4.83
C PRO A 103 -12.89 -38.11 4.37
N PHE A 104 -12.88 -39.29 3.72
CA PHE A 104 -11.68 -39.98 3.24
C PHE A 104 -11.36 -39.70 1.76
N ASP A 105 -12.19 -38.94 1.05
CA ASP A 105 -12.05 -38.66 -0.38
C ASP A 105 -11.31 -37.34 -0.66
N TYR A 106 -10.59 -36.82 0.33
CA TYR A 106 -9.84 -35.57 0.22
C TYR A 106 -8.36 -35.91 0.11
N SER A 107 -7.88 -36.03 -1.13
CA SER A 107 -6.46 -36.25 -1.47
C SER A 107 -5.71 -34.93 -1.64
#